data_AF-A0AAW0HXK6-F1
#
_entry.id   AF-A0AAW0HXK6-F1
#
_cell.length_a   1.000
_cell.length_b   1.000
_cell.length_c   1.000
_cell.angle_alpha   90.00
_cell.angle_beta   90.00
_cell.angle_gamma   90.00
#
_symmetry.space_group_name_H-M   'P 1'
#
loop_
_entity.id
_entity.type
_entity.pdbx_description
1 polymer ?
#
loop_
_entity_poly.entity_id
_entity_poly.type
_entity_poly.pdbx_seq_one_letter_code
_entity_poly.pdbx_strand_id
1 'polypeptide(L)'
;MSASAGGGHQPSQSRAIPTRTVAISDAAQLPQDYCTTPGGTLFSTTPGGTRIIYDRKFLLDRRNSPMAQTPPCHLPNIPGVTSPGTLIEDSKVEVNNLNNLNNHDRKHAVGDEAQFEMDI
;
A
#
# COMPACT_ATOMS: atom_id res chain seq x y z
N MET A 1 56.74 -10.78 12.43
CA MET A 1 55.64 -10.39 11.50
C MET A 1 54.33 -10.80 12.14
N SER A 2 53.78 -9.93 13.00
CA SER A 2 52.53 -10.20 13.70
C SER A 2 51.37 -9.70 12.85
N ALA A 3 50.49 -10.61 12.44
CA ALA A 3 49.30 -10.29 11.67
C ALA A 3 48.30 -9.51 12.55
N SER A 4 47.88 -8.34 12.07
CA SER A 4 46.77 -7.57 12.65
C SER A 4 45.47 -8.27 12.27
N ALA A 5 44.74 -8.74 13.27
CA ALA A 5 43.42 -9.32 13.10
C ALA A 5 42.43 -8.23 12.64
N GLY A 6 41.73 -8.51 11.54
CA GLY A 6 40.79 -7.59 10.91
C GLY A 6 39.67 -7.13 11.84
N GLY A 7 39.32 -5.85 11.73
CA GLY A 7 38.18 -5.27 12.43
C GLY A 7 36.88 -5.93 11.97
N GLY A 8 36.21 -6.63 12.89
CA GLY A 8 34.89 -7.19 12.67
C GLY A 8 33.85 -6.06 12.50
N HIS A 9 33.04 -6.16 11.45
CA HIS A 9 31.87 -5.32 11.25
C HIS A 9 30.86 -5.61 12.37
N GLN A 10 30.64 -4.65 13.26
CA GLN A 10 29.56 -4.76 14.24
C GLN A 10 28.21 -4.66 13.52
N PRO A 11 27.28 -5.62 13.71
CA PRO A 11 25.95 -5.53 13.13
C PRO A 11 25.21 -4.35 13.75
N SER A 12 24.73 -3.43 12.92
CA SER A 12 23.85 -2.33 13.34
C SER A 12 22.51 -2.92 13.79
N GLN A 13 22.22 -2.83 15.09
CA GLN A 13 20.93 -3.22 15.65
C GLN A 13 19.87 -2.19 15.24
N SER A 14 19.03 -2.53 14.26
CA SER A 14 17.91 -1.67 13.83
C SER A 14 16.86 -1.60 14.95
N ARG A 15 16.71 -0.43 15.57
CA ARG A 15 15.63 -0.17 16.54
C ARG A 15 14.31 0.10 15.81
N ALA A 16 13.19 -0.33 16.41
CA ALA A 16 11.86 -0.08 15.86
C ALA A 16 11.56 1.43 15.83
N ILE A 17 10.96 1.89 14.72
CA ILE A 17 10.57 3.29 14.53
C ILE A 17 9.36 3.61 15.44
N PRO A 18 9.42 4.66 16.28
CA PRO A 18 8.27 5.09 17.08
C PRO A 18 7.07 5.38 16.17
N THR A 19 5.91 4.80 16.50
CA THR A 19 4.70 4.94 15.68
C THR A 19 3.59 5.62 16.49
N ARG A 20 2.91 6.58 15.85
CA ARG A 20 1.74 7.26 16.39
C ARG A 20 0.59 7.18 15.39
N THR A 21 -0.57 6.70 15.84
CA THR A 21 -1.81 6.78 15.04
C THR A 21 -2.50 8.10 15.31
N VAL A 22 -2.91 8.80 14.24
CA VAL A 22 -3.61 10.08 14.33
C VAL A 22 -4.97 9.96 13.67
N ALA A 23 -6.02 10.19 14.46
CA ALA A 23 -7.36 10.41 13.92
C ALA A 23 -7.39 11.78 13.25
N ILE A 24 -7.78 11.81 11.98
CA ILE A 24 -7.96 13.04 11.22
C ILE A 24 -9.44 13.21 10.94
N SER A 25 -9.96 14.41 11.19
CA SER A 25 -11.37 14.74 10.96
C SER A 25 -11.55 15.66 9.75
N ASP A 26 -10.51 16.40 9.37
CA ASP A 26 -10.56 17.37 8.29
C ASP A 26 -9.31 17.34 7.39
N ALA A 27 -9.53 17.71 6.13
CA ALA A 27 -8.55 18.01 5.11
C ALA A 27 -7.31 18.75 5.61
N ALA A 28 -7.53 19.84 6.35
CA ALA A 28 -6.49 20.78 6.73
C ALA A 28 -5.53 20.21 7.79
N GLN A 29 -5.91 19.10 8.42
CA GLN A 29 -5.11 18.40 9.41
C GLN A 29 -4.17 17.36 8.78
N LEU A 30 -4.37 17.02 7.49
CA LEU A 30 -3.47 16.12 6.79
C LEU A 30 -2.19 16.88 6.42
N PRO A 31 -0.99 16.37 6.78
CA PRO A 31 0.27 16.98 6.38
C PRO A 31 0.40 17.06 4.86
N GLN A 32 1.20 18.01 4.36
CA GLN A 32 1.37 18.20 2.91
C GLN A 32 2.29 17.13 2.28
N ASP A 33 3.05 16.43 3.09
CA ASP A 33 4.14 15.50 2.73
C ASP A 33 3.84 14.05 3.11
N TYR A 34 2.55 13.68 3.18
CA TYR A 34 2.18 12.29 3.42
C TYR A 34 2.58 11.39 2.25
N CYS A 35 2.84 10.12 2.56
CA CYS A 35 3.13 9.06 1.61
C CYS A 35 2.11 7.93 1.73
N THR A 36 2.02 7.07 0.72
CA THR A 36 1.11 5.91 0.69
C THR A 36 1.92 4.65 0.39
N THR A 37 1.73 3.59 1.19
CA THR A 37 2.30 2.28 0.87
C THR A 37 1.55 1.63 -0.31
N PRO A 38 2.14 0.67 -1.05
CA PRO A 38 1.39 -0.09 -2.06
C PRO A 38 0.11 -0.77 -1.52
N GLY A 39 0.09 -1.10 -0.22
CA GLY A 39 -1.11 -1.60 0.47
C GLY A 39 -2.14 -0.53 0.86
N GLY A 40 -1.96 0.73 0.45
CA GLY A 40 -2.93 1.82 0.64
C GLY A 40 -2.90 2.49 2.02
N THR A 41 -1.91 2.22 2.86
CA THR A 41 -1.79 2.90 4.17
C THR A 41 -1.11 4.24 4.00
N LEU A 42 -1.78 5.34 4.39
CA LEU A 42 -1.14 6.64 4.43
C LEU A 42 -0.31 6.79 5.71
N PHE A 43 0.89 7.35 5.55
CA PHE A 43 1.79 7.65 6.65
C PHE A 43 2.65 8.87 6.36
N SER A 44 3.19 9.51 7.39
CA SER A 44 4.25 10.52 7.28
C SER A 44 5.34 10.21 8.29
N THR A 45 6.52 10.79 8.11
CA THR A 45 7.62 10.69 9.05
C THR A 45 8.07 12.08 9.42
N THR A 46 7.99 12.42 10.71
CA THR A 46 8.52 13.70 11.18
C THR A 46 10.05 13.69 11.11
N PRO A 47 10.73 14.86 11.05
CA PRO A 47 12.19 14.90 11.11
C PRO A 47 12.80 14.21 12.34
N GLY A 48 12.04 14.11 13.44
CA GLY A 48 12.42 13.35 14.65
C GLY A 48 12.31 11.83 14.52
N GLY A 49 11.91 11.32 13.36
CA GLY A 49 11.83 9.88 13.08
C GLY A 49 10.52 9.21 13.50
N THR A 50 9.51 9.93 13.99
CA THR A 50 8.22 9.31 14.36
C THR A 50 7.39 9.04 13.11
N ARG A 51 6.91 7.80 12.95
CA ARG A 51 5.95 7.43 11.91
C ARG A 51 4.53 7.76 12.35
N ILE A 52 3.83 8.54 11.56
CA ILE A 52 2.41 8.86 11.75
C ILE A 52 1.59 7.99 10.80
N ILE A 53 0.56 7.29 11.30
CA ILE A 53 -0.39 6.51 10.47
C ILE A 53 -1.76 7.18 10.53
N TYR A 54 -2.36 7.40 9.36
CA TYR A 54 -3.69 8.03 9.24
C TYR A 54 -4.80 6.98 9.10
N ASP A 55 -5.98 7.28 9.65
CA ASP A 55 -7.12 6.36 9.71
C ASP A 55 -7.82 6.19 8.35
N ARG A 56 -8.15 4.93 7.99
CA ARG A 56 -8.84 4.55 6.76
C ARG A 56 -10.17 5.28 6.58
N LYS A 57 -10.93 5.47 7.66
CA LYS A 57 -12.26 6.11 7.59
C LYS A 57 -12.14 7.53 7.02
N PHE A 58 -11.22 8.31 7.57
CA PHE A 58 -10.93 9.65 7.09
C PHE A 58 -10.52 9.67 5.62
N LEU A 59 -9.62 8.76 5.23
CA LEU A 59 -9.11 8.69 3.85
C LEU A 59 -10.22 8.42 2.83
N LEU A 60 -11.15 7.54 3.17
CA LEU A 60 -12.29 7.23 2.31
C LEU A 60 -13.26 8.41 2.18
N ASP A 61 -13.49 9.16 3.26
CA ASP A 61 -14.32 10.36 3.23
C ASP A 61 -13.72 11.44 2.31
N ARG A 62 -12.39 11.46 2.12
CA ARG A 62 -11.68 12.40 1.23
C ARG A 62 -11.79 12.10 -0.25
N ARG A 63 -12.29 10.92 -0.66
CA ARG A 63 -12.37 10.51 -2.08
C ARG A 63 -13.17 11.48 -2.96
N ASN A 64 -14.13 12.20 -2.38
CA ASN A 64 -15.00 13.14 -3.09
C ASN A 64 -14.47 14.60 -3.03
N SER A 65 -13.29 14.82 -2.46
CA SER A 65 -12.71 16.17 -2.38
C SER A 65 -12.26 16.65 -3.78
N PRO A 66 -12.29 17.97 -4.05
CA PRO A 66 -11.85 18.52 -5.34
C PRO A 66 -10.42 18.07 -5.72
N MET A 67 -9.53 17.97 -4.73
CA MET A 67 -8.15 17.54 -4.94
C MET A 67 -8.02 16.06 -5.33
N ALA A 68 -8.96 15.21 -4.94
CA ALA A 68 -8.98 13.81 -5.39
C ALA A 68 -9.51 13.67 -6.84
N GLN A 69 -10.17 14.70 -7.36
CA GLN A 69 -10.70 14.73 -8.73
C GLN A 69 -9.72 15.32 -9.74
N THR A 70 -8.56 15.82 -9.30
CA THR A 70 -7.53 16.32 -10.22
C THR A 70 -6.73 15.14 -10.80
N PRO A 71 -6.74 14.92 -12.13
CA PRO A 71 -5.94 13.88 -12.75
C PRO A 71 -4.45 14.05 -12.43
N PRO A 72 -3.71 12.99 -12.07
CA PRO A 72 -2.28 13.08 -11.84
C PRO A 72 -1.52 13.59 -13.08
N CYS A 73 -0.66 14.59 -12.89
CA CYS A 73 0.19 15.09 -13.96
C CYS A 73 1.19 14.01 -14.40
N HIS A 74 1.47 13.95 -15.71
CA HIS A 74 2.49 13.06 -16.30
C HIS A 74 2.23 11.55 -16.17
N LEU A 75 0.98 11.13 -15.92
CA LEU A 75 0.63 9.72 -15.92
C LEU A 75 0.65 9.17 -17.37
N PRO A 76 1.33 8.04 -17.64
CA PRO A 76 1.36 7.45 -18.99
C PRO A 76 -0.04 7.01 -19.42
N ASN A 77 -0.34 7.07 -20.72
CA ASN A 77 -1.61 6.59 -21.27
C ASN A 77 -1.57 5.08 -21.49
N ILE A 78 -2.15 4.33 -20.55
CA ILE A 78 -2.23 2.87 -20.57
C ILE A 78 -3.71 2.51 -20.75
N PRO A 79 -4.10 1.91 -21.89
CA PRO A 79 -5.48 1.50 -22.15
C PRO A 79 -6.04 0.61 -21.04
N GLY A 80 -7.21 0.97 -20.52
CA GLY A 80 -7.90 0.22 -19.46
C GLY A 80 -7.36 0.47 -18.03
N VAL A 81 -6.32 1.29 -17.85
CA VAL A 81 -5.76 1.61 -16.52
C VAL A 81 -5.83 3.10 -16.24
N THR A 82 -5.17 3.91 -17.08
CA THR A 82 -4.98 5.35 -16.86
C THR A 82 -5.60 6.20 -17.97
N SER A 83 -5.99 5.56 -19.08
CA SER A 83 -6.78 6.18 -20.14
C SER A 83 -8.13 6.66 -19.60
N PRO A 84 -8.57 7.90 -19.86
CA PRO A 84 -9.89 8.38 -19.46
C PRO A 84 -10.97 7.47 -20.04
N GLY A 85 -11.76 6.84 -19.19
CA GLY A 85 -12.87 5.99 -19.64
C GLY A 85 -13.95 6.84 -20.30
N THR A 86 -14.35 6.50 -21.52
CA THR A 86 -15.63 6.94 -22.06
C THR A 86 -16.71 6.46 -21.10
N LEU A 87 -17.40 7.36 -20.41
CA LEU A 87 -18.54 6.99 -19.58
C LEU A 87 -19.58 6.34 -20.49
N ILE A 88 -19.73 5.03 -20.41
CA ILE A 88 -20.89 4.35 -20.98
C ILE A 88 -22.02 4.61 -19.98
N GLU A 89 -22.86 5.61 -20.30
CA GLU A 89 -24.19 5.74 -19.70
C GLU A 89 -25.04 4.55 -20.14
N ASP A 90 -25.05 3.47 -19.35
CA ASP A 90 -26.08 2.44 -19.47
C ASP A 90 -26.92 2.43 -18.20
N SER A 91 -28.05 3.15 -18.30
CA SER A 91 -29.20 2.96 -17.43
C SER A 91 -29.73 1.53 -17.56
N LYS A 92 -30.00 0.90 -16.41
CA LYS A 92 -30.83 -0.31 -16.21
C LYS A 92 -30.24 -1.65 -16.66
N VAL A 93 -29.55 -2.36 -15.75
CA VAL A 93 -29.74 -3.81 -15.59
C VAL A 93 -29.69 -4.18 -14.10
N GLU A 94 -30.83 -4.63 -13.62
CA GLU A 94 -31.06 -5.24 -12.32
C GLU A 94 -30.52 -6.69 -12.32
N VAL A 95 -30.02 -7.15 -11.16
CA VAL A 95 -29.87 -8.57 -10.74
C VAL A 95 -28.95 -9.48 -11.58
N ASN A 96 -27.77 -9.83 -11.04
CA ASN A 96 -27.52 -11.22 -10.64
C ASN A 96 -26.39 -11.33 -9.61
N ASN A 97 -26.79 -11.32 -8.35
CA ASN A 97 -25.97 -11.63 -7.21
C ASN A 97 -26.19 -13.12 -6.87
N LEU A 98 -25.54 -14.06 -7.58
CA LEU A 98 -25.46 -15.51 -7.26
C LEU A 98 -24.50 -16.16 -8.27
N ASN A 99 -23.33 -16.65 -7.81
CA ASN A 99 -22.52 -17.77 -8.37
C ASN A 99 -21.01 -17.59 -8.22
N ASN A 100 -20.50 -17.34 -7.00
CA ASN A 100 -19.10 -17.70 -6.74
C ASN A 100 -18.81 -18.16 -5.30
N LEU A 101 -19.72 -18.94 -4.73
CA LEU A 101 -19.48 -19.74 -3.53
C LEU A 101 -19.58 -21.22 -3.93
N ASN A 102 -18.52 -21.96 -3.62
CA ASN A 102 -18.29 -23.41 -3.73
C ASN A 102 -18.01 -24.00 -5.12
N ASN A 103 -16.73 -24.31 -5.38
CA ASN A 103 -16.26 -25.69 -5.49
C ASN A 103 -14.75 -25.77 -5.81
N HIS A 104 -13.90 -25.96 -4.79
CA HIS A 104 -12.75 -26.85 -4.95
C HIS A 104 -12.27 -27.46 -3.62
N ASP A 105 -13.07 -28.38 -3.08
CA ASP A 105 -12.53 -29.45 -2.25
C ASP A 105 -11.87 -30.49 -3.17
N ARG A 106 -10.56 -30.39 -3.37
CA ARG A 106 -9.70 -31.56 -3.63
C ARG A 106 -8.41 -31.41 -2.85
N LYS A 107 -8.27 -32.28 -1.84
CA LYS A 107 -6.99 -32.64 -1.24
C LYS A 107 -5.98 -32.99 -2.36
N HIS A 108 -4.82 -32.35 -2.35
CA HIS A 108 -3.57 -32.97 -2.82
C HIS A 108 -2.57 -32.92 -1.67
N ALA A 109 -2.03 -34.10 -1.40
CA ALA A 109 -1.01 -34.37 -0.39
C ALA A 109 0.36 -33.85 -0.85
N VAL A 110 1.18 -33.47 0.13
CA VAL A 110 2.66 -33.52 0.15
C VAL A 110 3.37 -33.20 -1.15
N GLY A 111 3.96 -32.00 -1.19
CA GLY A 111 4.95 -31.58 -2.17
C GLY A 111 5.66 -30.35 -1.63
N ASP A 112 6.57 -30.60 -0.70
CA ASP A 112 7.52 -29.62 -0.17
C ASP A 112 8.52 -29.30 -1.30
N GLU A 113 8.25 -28.25 -2.08
CA GLU A 113 9.25 -27.65 -2.96
C GLU A 113 9.21 -26.15 -2.69
N ALA A 114 10.25 -25.67 -2.01
CA ALA A 114 10.34 -24.30 -1.52
C ALA A 114 10.13 -23.31 -2.67
N GLN A 115 9.11 -22.46 -2.54
CA GLN A 115 8.71 -21.48 -3.57
C GLN A 115 9.78 -20.41 -3.86
N PHE A 116 10.89 -20.38 -3.11
CA PHE A 116 12.04 -19.53 -3.38
C PHE A 116 13.33 -20.23 -2.95
N GLU A 117 14.04 -20.84 -3.89
CA GLU A 117 15.47 -21.15 -3.72
C GLU A 117 16.24 -19.85 -3.91
N MET A 118 16.92 -19.40 -2.84
CA MET A 118 17.85 -18.28 -2.88
C MET A 118 19.25 -18.88 -3.03
N ASP A 119 19.85 -18.74 -4.21
CA ASP A 119 21.26 -19.06 -4.39
C ASP A 119 22.10 -18.12 -3.50
N ILE A 120 22.84 -18.69 -2.54
CA ILE A 120 23.86 -18.00 -1.73
C ILE A 120 25.23 -18.61 -1.96
#